data_AF-A0A257AH20-F1
#
_entry.id   AF-A0A257AH20-F1
#
_cell.length_a   1.000
_cell.length_b   1.000
_cell.length_c   1.000
_cell.angle_alpha   90.00
_cell.angle_beta   90.00
_cell.angle_gamma   90.00
#
_symmetry.space_group_name_H-M   'P 1'
#
loop_
_entity.id
_entity.type
_entity.pdbx_description
1 polymer ?
#
loop_
_entity_poly.entity_id
_entity_poly.type
_entity_poly.pdbx_seq_one_letter_code
_entity_poly.pdbx_strand_id
1 'polypeptide(L)' 'MTDRKKLLEEFMNDPAEVHAVMHGIYAGLTEWKGTESMIGNPDVQKEPHYFKFGYVVGTLLRWSAIAFFGNRILG' A
#
# COMPACT_ATOMS: atom_id res chain seq x y z
N MET A 1 -19.52 -22.53 -3.37
CA MET A 1 -18.06 -22.43 -3.56
C MET A 1 -17.78 -21.31 -4.56
N THR A 2 -18.17 -20.07 -4.26
CA THR A 2 -18.22 -18.99 -5.29
C THR A 2 -18.10 -17.56 -4.76
N ASP A 3 -17.74 -17.32 -3.50
CA ASP A 3 -17.62 -15.94 -2.98
C ASP A 3 -16.20 -15.37 -3.11
N ARG A 4 -15.17 -16.17 -2.80
CA ARG A 4 -13.77 -15.68 -2.81
C ARG A 4 -13.27 -15.30 -4.21
N LYS A 5 -13.75 -15.94 -5.27
CA LYS A 5 -13.34 -15.59 -6.64
C LYS A 5 -13.97 -14.29 -7.10
N LYS A 6 -15.25 -14.06 -6.78
CA LYS A 6 -15.93 -12.79 -7.04
C LYS A 6 -15.31 -11.62 -6.28
N LEU A 7 -14.95 -11.83 -5.01
CA LEU A 7 -14.26 -10.81 -4.21
C LEU A 7 -12.90 -10.42 -4.82
N LEU A 8 -12.15 -11.38 -5.36
CA LEU A 8 -10.87 -11.08 -6.03
C LEU A 8 -11.06 -10.47 -7.43
N GLU A 9 -12.19 -10.75 -8.09
CA GLU A 9 -12.56 -10.07 -9.34
C GLU A 9 -13.02 -8.63 -9.07
N GLU A 10 -13.75 -8.34 -7.98
CA GLU A 10 -14.17 -6.98 -7.60
C GLU A 10 -13.06 -6.16 -6.91
N PHE A 11 -12.11 -6.81 -6.23
CA PHE A 11 -11.01 -6.14 -5.55
C PHE A 11 -10.03 -5.57 -6.60
N MET A 12 -9.84 -4.25 -6.62
CA MET A 12 -9.03 -3.53 -7.62
C MET A 12 -9.67 -3.46 -9.03
N ASN A 13 -10.99 -3.57 -9.13
CA ASN A 13 -11.67 -3.45 -10.43
C ASN A 13 -11.96 -2.00 -10.82
N ASP A 14 -11.98 -1.07 -9.85
CA ASP A 14 -12.09 0.36 -10.12
C ASP A 14 -10.69 1.01 -10.19
N PRO A 15 -10.38 1.79 -11.25
CA PRO A 15 -9.16 2.57 -11.32
C PRO A 15 -8.86 3.40 -10.06
N ALA A 16 -9.88 3.92 -9.37
CA ALA A 16 -9.72 4.69 -8.14
C ALA A 16 -9.22 3.84 -6.95
N GLU A 17 -9.70 2.61 -6.82
CA GLU A 17 -9.23 1.66 -5.80
C GLU A 17 -7.77 1.30 -6.05
N VAL A 18 -7.41 0.99 -7.30
CA VAL A 18 -6.01 0.69 -7.68
C VAL A 18 -5.11 1.90 -7.42
N HIS A 19 -5.58 3.09 -7.79
CA HIS A 19 -4.81 4.32 -7.60
C HIS A 19 -4.58 4.61 -6.11
N ALA A 20 -5.60 4.40 -5.27
CA ALA A 20 -5.49 4.53 -3.82
C ALA A 20 -4.52 3.49 -3.21
N VAL A 21 -4.60 2.22 -3.62
CA VAL A 21 -3.65 1.18 -3.18
C VAL A 21 -2.22 1.54 -3.57
N MET A 22 -1.98 1.93 -4.82
CA MET A 22 -0.64 2.26 -5.31
C MET A 22 -0.06 3.49 -4.62
N HIS A 23 -0.86 4.51 -4.36
CA HIS A 23 -0.45 5.65 -3.53
C HIS A 23 -0.10 5.21 -2.12
N GLY A 24 -0.85 4.28 -1.54
CA GLY A 24 -0.54 3.65 -0.26
C GLY A 24 0.82 2.97 -0.29
N ILE A 25 1.06 2.07 -1.24
CA ILE A 25 2.33 1.33 -1.36
C ILE A 25 3.51 2.28 -1.49
N TYR A 26 3.38 3.27 -2.38
CA TYR A 26 4.41 4.28 -2.58
C TYR A 26 4.70 5.04 -1.29
N ALA A 27 3.67 5.55 -0.61
CA ALA A 27 3.84 6.24 0.65
C ALA A 27 4.44 5.34 1.75
N GLY A 28 4.06 4.06 1.83
CA GLY A 28 4.65 3.12 2.78
C GLY A 28 6.14 2.86 2.55
N LEU A 29 6.59 2.93 1.30
CA LEU A 29 7.98 2.78 0.91
C LEU A 29 8.81 4.05 1.18
N THR A 30 8.26 5.23 0.88
CA THR A 30 9.03 6.49 0.88
C THR A 30 8.85 7.32 2.14
N GLU A 31 7.67 7.30 2.74
CA GLU A 31 7.32 8.17 3.86
C GLU A 31 7.67 7.53 5.20
N TRP A 32 8.51 8.24 5.95
CA TRP A 32 8.94 7.83 7.30
C TRP A 32 8.05 8.41 8.41
N LYS A 33 7.27 9.45 8.09
CA LYS A 33 6.47 10.21 9.06
C LYS A 33 4.98 9.85 9.07
N GLY A 34 4.58 8.76 8.41
CA GLY A 34 3.19 8.31 8.37
C GLY A 34 2.45 8.73 7.10
N THR A 35 1.12 8.74 7.17
CA THR A 35 0.23 9.00 6.02
C THR A 35 -0.18 10.46 5.86
N GLU A 36 0.41 11.36 6.64
CA GLU A 36 0.03 12.78 6.69
C GLU A 36 0.20 13.50 5.35
N SER A 37 1.17 13.07 4.54
CA SER A 37 1.41 13.62 3.19
C SER A 37 0.26 13.39 2.20
N MET A 38 -0.66 12.46 2.52
CA MET A 38 -1.75 12.04 1.63
C MET A 38 -3.13 12.53 2.08
N ILE A 39 -3.20 13.32 3.17
CA ILE A 39 -4.46 13.88 3.70
C ILE A 39 -5.18 14.77 2.66
N GLY A 40 -4.46 15.35 1.68
CA GLY A 40 -5.04 16.18 0.63
C GLY A 40 -5.45 15.45 -0.65
N ASN A 41 -5.19 14.14 -0.80
CA ASN A 41 -5.46 13.44 -2.06
C ASN A 41 -6.94 12.99 -2.11
N PRO A 42 -7.74 13.47 -3.09
CA PRO A 42 -9.17 13.17 -3.16
C PRO A 42 -9.47 11.68 -3.37
N ASP A 43 -8.58 10.93 -4.02
CA ASP A 43 -8.77 9.49 -4.25
C ASP A 43 -8.49 8.68 -2.97
N VAL A 44 -7.54 9.14 -2.15
CA VAL A 44 -7.25 8.56 -0.83
C VAL A 44 -8.36 8.83 0.18
N GLN A 45 -9.02 9.98 0.07
CA GLN A 45 -10.17 10.30 0.92
C GLN A 45 -11.43 9.52 0.54
N LYS A 46 -11.61 9.22 -0.76
CA LYS A 46 -12.72 8.38 -1.24
C LYS A 46 -12.57 6.94 -0.75
N GLU A 47 -11.37 6.38 -0.85
CA GLU A 47 -11.10 4.96 -0.60
C GLU A 47 -9.99 4.76 0.46
N PRO A 48 -10.20 5.20 1.72
CA PRO A 48 -9.15 5.25 2.74
C PRO A 48 -8.66 3.86 3.18
N HIS A 49 -9.46 2.81 2.98
CA HIS A 49 -9.11 1.45 3.36
C HIS A 49 -8.12 0.83 2.38
N TYR A 50 -8.30 1.04 1.07
CA TYR A 50 -7.37 0.61 0.03
C TYR A 50 -6.02 1.31 0.15
N PHE A 51 -6.02 2.61 0.43
CA PHE A 51 -4.79 3.35 0.71
C PHE A 51 -4.06 2.82 1.95
N LYS A 52 -4.76 2.59 3.08
CA LYS A 52 -4.16 2.04 4.30
C LYS A 52 -3.57 0.65 4.06
N PHE A 53 -4.27 -0.20 3.31
CA PHE A 53 -3.76 -1.51 2.92
C PHE A 53 -2.45 -1.36 2.14
N GLY A 54 -2.44 -0.51 1.11
CA GLY A 54 -1.24 -0.19 0.36
C GLY A 54 -0.09 0.30 1.25
N TYR A 55 -0.37 1.21 2.19
CA TYR A 55 0.62 1.78 3.10
C TYR A 55 1.30 0.74 3.99
N VAL A 56 0.51 -0.19 4.53
CA VAL A 56 1.04 -1.31 5.32
C VAL A 56 1.93 -2.20 4.44
N VAL A 57 1.46 -2.57 3.23
CA VAL A 57 2.23 -3.39 2.29
C VAL A 57 3.55 -2.71 1.92
N GLY A 58 3.52 -1.42 1.55
CA GLY A 58 4.72 -0.64 1.24
C GLY A 58 5.71 -0.55 2.41
N THR A 59 5.19 -0.38 3.62
CA THR A 59 6.04 -0.34 4.83
C THR A 59 6.73 -1.67 5.08
N LEU A 60 6.02 -2.80 4.92
CA LEU A 60 6.61 -4.14 5.05
C LEU A 60 7.68 -4.39 3.98
N LEU A 61 7.45 -3.95 2.74
CA LEU A 61 8.44 -4.03 1.67
C LEU A 61 9.70 -3.22 2.01
N ARG A 62 9.55 -2.00 2.53
CA ARG A 62 10.67 -1.17 2.99
C ARG A 62 11.49 -1.91 4.05
N TRP A 63 10.85 -2.42 5.10
CA TRP A 63 11.56 -3.16 6.15
C TRP A 63 12.21 -4.43 5.64
N SER A 64 11.56 -5.14 4.72
CA SER A 64 12.13 -6.33 4.08
C SER A 64 13.38 -5.98 3.26
N ALA A 65 13.35 -4.88 2.51
CA ALA A 65 14.51 -4.39 1.77
C ALA A 65 15.65 -3.98 2.72
N ILE A 66 15.35 -3.23 3.78
CA ILE A 66 16.35 -2.84 4.79
C ILE A 66 16.95 -4.07 5.46
N ALA A 67 16.15 -5.07 5.84
CA ALA A 67 16.65 -6.30 6.44
C ALA A 67 17.52 -7.11 5.46
N PHE A 68 17.10 -7.21 4.20
CA PHE A 68 17.85 -7.93 3.17
C PHE A 68 19.20 -7.26 2.87
N PHE A 69 19.22 -5.95 2.65
CA PHE A 69 20.45 -5.21 2.39
C PHE A 69 21.31 -5.04 3.64
N GLY A 70 20.69 -4.86 4.81
CA GLY A 70 21.38 -4.79 6.10
C GLY A 70 22.13 -6.09 6.42
N ASN A 71 21.47 -7.24 6.24
CA ASN A 71 22.13 -8.55 6.41
C ASN A 71 23.25 -8.79 5.40
N ARG A 72 23.17 -8.22 4.19
CA ARG A 72 24.22 -8.36 3.18
C ARG A 72 25.44 -7.45 3.42
N ILE A 73 25.27 -6.36 4.17
CA ILE A 73 26.36 -5.43 4.49
C ILE A 73 27.04 -5.81 5.81
N LEU A 74 26.30 -6.35 6.78
CA LEU A 74 26.79 -6.67 8.12
C LEU A 74 27.20 -8.14 8.31
N GLY A 75 26.85 -9.03 7.37
CA GLY A 75 27.22 -10.46 7.37
C GLY A 75 28.28 -10.76 6.32
#